data_AF-A0A7H9AU85-F1
#
_entry.id   AF-A0A7H9AU85-F1
#
_cell.length_a   1.000
_cell.length_b   1.000
_cell.length_c   1.000
_cell.angle_alpha   90.00
_cell.angle_beta   90.00
_cell.angle_gamma   90.00
#
_symmetry.space_group_name_H-M   'P 1'
#
loop_
_entity.id
_entity.type
_entity.pdbx_description
1 polymer ?
#
loop_
_entity_poly.entity_id
_entity_poly.type
_entity_poly.pdbx_seq_one_letter_code
_entity_poly.pdbx_strand_id
1 'polypeptide(L)'
;MKVVFKILFVILIAFTFSCQNSEIKKPKKQLASIEFGKYNNQNDNLGVELELSKFKNFRELLNRTEEVACNDSLPKVNFRTERKLKTVYFYNPCWDRYLCIFIKQKNTIRIHNDTITKSWDLHYPLDSLENVLRRDIENYGENPMLADNPKKLLIYISYDSNGLKKLPETLDKLTEAYYKITDTTNINIWLDVKFDVPPPPPPFNEPEYIEEIKYVE
;
A
#
# COMPACT_ATOMS: atom_id res chain seq x y z
N MET A 1 14.11 62.04 49.22
CA MET A 1 14.52 60.68 48.76
C MET A 1 13.38 59.66 48.66
N LYS A 2 12.47 59.53 49.64
CA LYS A 2 11.40 58.52 49.61
C LYS A 2 10.33 58.70 48.50
N VAL A 3 10.08 59.93 48.05
CA VAL A 3 9.04 60.22 47.03
C VAL A 3 9.55 59.91 45.61
N VAL A 4 10.82 60.19 45.33
CA VAL A 4 11.45 59.88 44.03
C VAL A 4 11.51 58.37 43.79
N PHE A 5 11.77 57.58 44.85
CA PHE A 5 11.78 56.12 44.78
C PHE A 5 10.38 55.53 44.49
N LYS A 6 9.30 56.15 44.99
CA LYS A 6 7.92 55.74 44.68
C LYS A 6 7.51 56.07 43.25
N ILE A 7 7.96 57.20 42.71
CA ILE A 7 7.67 57.59 41.32
C ILE A 7 8.40 56.66 40.33
N LEU A 8 9.65 56.28 40.63
CA LEU A 8 10.39 55.30 39.82
C LEU A 8 9.68 53.93 39.77
N PHE A 9 9.08 53.51 40.88
CA PHE A 9 8.39 52.22 40.97
C PHE A 9 7.08 52.19 40.16
N VAL A 10 6.37 53.33 40.07
CA VAL A 10 5.13 53.45 39.28
C VAL A 10 5.43 53.46 37.77
N ILE A 11 6.56 54.07 37.36
CA ILE A 11 6.98 54.08 35.94
C ILE A 11 7.43 52.68 35.49
N LEU A 12 8.03 51.88 36.37
CA LEU A 12 8.47 50.52 36.04
C LEU A 12 7.29 49.55 35.79
N ILE A 13 6.14 49.77 36.43
CA ILE A 13 4.95 48.92 36.30
C ILE A 13 4.13 49.27 35.05
N ALA A 14 4.25 50.51 34.54
CA ALA A 14 3.53 50.94 33.33
C ALA A 14 4.07 50.34 32.02
N PHE A 15 5.31 49.80 32.01
CA PHE A 15 5.93 49.23 30.82
C PHE A 15 5.63 47.74 30.57
N THR A 16 4.92 47.05 31.47
CA THR A 16 4.65 45.61 31.32
C THR A 16 3.31 45.26 30.65
N PHE A 17 2.55 46.25 30.17
CA PHE A 17 1.22 46.02 29.54
C PHE A 17 1.15 46.31 28.04
N SER A 18 2.29 46.35 27.33
CA SER A 18 2.25 46.32 25.86
C SER A 18 2.19 44.87 25.35
N CYS A 19 1.09 44.17 25.64
CA CYS A 19 0.71 42.99 24.88
C CYS A 19 0.40 43.45 23.45
N GLN A 20 1.35 43.23 22.54
CA GLN A 20 1.10 43.35 21.12
C GLN A 20 -0.07 42.41 20.78
N ASN A 21 -1.13 42.99 20.20
CA ASN A 21 -2.14 42.25 19.46
C ASN A 21 -1.46 41.58 18.26
N SER A 22 -0.76 40.48 18.49
CA SER A 22 -0.49 39.52 17.42
C SER A 22 -1.84 38.88 17.13
N GLU A 23 -2.42 39.20 15.98
CA GLU A 23 -3.46 38.36 15.39
C GLU A 23 -3.01 36.92 15.57
N ILE A 24 -3.73 36.17 16.40
CA ILE A 24 -3.51 34.74 16.55
C ILE A 24 -3.90 34.17 15.19
N LYS A 25 -2.91 34.06 14.29
CA LYS A 25 -3.00 33.26 13.08
C LYS A 25 -3.39 31.89 13.58
N LYS A 26 -4.66 31.54 13.43
CA LYS A 26 -5.18 30.19 13.70
C LYS A 26 -4.15 29.24 13.12
N PRO A 27 -3.51 28.36 13.92
CA PRO A 27 -2.55 27.41 13.37
C PRO A 27 -3.28 26.69 12.25
N LYS A 28 -2.78 26.80 11.01
CA LYS A 28 -3.29 26.02 9.88
C LYS A 28 -3.33 24.60 10.40
N LYS A 29 -4.54 24.02 10.48
CA LYS A 29 -4.78 22.66 10.98
C LYS A 29 -3.81 21.74 10.26
N GLN A 30 -2.70 21.38 10.90
CA GLN A 30 -1.64 20.61 10.28
C GLN A 30 -2.21 19.22 10.10
N LEU A 31 -2.46 18.84 8.85
CA LEU A 31 -3.00 17.52 8.53
C LEU A 31 -2.02 16.48 9.10
N ALA A 32 -2.52 15.57 9.95
CA ALA A 32 -1.68 14.50 10.48
C ALA A 32 -1.12 13.68 9.30
N SER A 33 0.19 13.48 9.27
CA SER A 33 0.85 12.65 8.27
C SER A 33 0.97 11.23 8.81
N ILE A 34 0.63 10.22 7.99
CA ILE A 34 0.74 8.81 8.35
C ILE A 34 1.41 8.04 7.21
N GLU A 35 2.36 7.16 7.57
CA GLU A 35 3.11 6.34 6.63
C GLU A 35 2.66 4.88 6.74
N PHE A 36 2.38 4.25 5.60
CA PHE A 36 2.01 2.84 5.47
C PHE A 36 3.06 2.07 4.68
N GLY A 37 3.34 0.86 5.13
CA GLY A 37 4.30 -0.07 4.53
C GLY A 37 5.75 0.18 4.91
N LYS A 38 6.12 1.34 5.46
CA LYS A 38 7.49 1.56 5.94
C LYS A 38 7.79 0.70 7.16
N TYR A 39 8.77 -0.20 7.08
CA TYR A 39 9.19 -0.99 8.24
C TYR A 39 10.12 -0.16 9.14
N ASN A 40 9.95 -0.29 10.46
CA ASN A 40 10.66 0.49 11.49
C ASN A 40 12.20 0.44 11.44
N ASN A 41 12.79 -0.51 10.72
CA ASN A 41 14.24 -0.70 10.61
C ASN A 41 14.85 -0.09 9.34
N GLN A 42 14.10 0.67 8.54
CA GLN A 42 14.59 1.23 7.28
C GLN A 42 15.10 2.65 7.45
N ASN A 43 16.23 2.94 6.80
CA ASN A 43 16.76 4.30 6.70
C ASN A 43 15.78 5.18 5.92
N ASP A 44 15.48 6.36 6.46
CA ASP A 44 14.57 7.35 5.86
C ASP A 44 14.97 7.77 4.43
N ASN A 45 16.25 7.61 4.07
CA ASN A 45 16.80 8.02 2.78
C ASN A 45 16.43 7.11 1.59
N LEU A 46 15.80 5.95 1.80
CA LEU A 46 15.50 5.03 0.69
C LEU A 46 14.20 5.38 -0.05
N GLY A 47 13.33 6.22 0.53
CA GLY A 47 12.01 6.50 -0.04
C GLY A 47 12.04 7.44 -1.25
N VAL A 48 11.66 6.95 -2.44
CA VAL A 48 11.57 7.74 -3.68
C VAL A 48 10.11 8.01 -4.03
N GLU A 49 9.73 9.29 -4.08
CA GLU A 49 8.37 9.70 -4.39
C GLU A 49 8.01 9.52 -5.87
N LEU A 50 6.88 8.86 -6.11
CA LEU A 50 6.23 8.70 -7.39
C LEU A 50 5.03 9.66 -7.47
N GLU A 51 5.24 10.84 -8.06
CA GLU A 51 4.15 11.80 -8.28
C GLU A 51 3.17 11.26 -9.33
N LEU A 52 1.99 10.82 -8.88
CA LEU A 52 1.01 10.14 -9.73
C LEU A 52 0.60 10.95 -10.97
N SER A 53 0.64 12.29 -10.90
CA SER A 53 0.32 13.19 -12.02
C SER A 53 1.33 13.15 -13.17
N LYS A 54 2.53 12.58 -12.96
CA LYS A 54 3.56 12.46 -14.00
C LYS A 54 3.38 11.24 -14.91
N PHE A 55 2.48 10.32 -14.56
CA PHE A 55 2.26 9.08 -15.31
C PHE A 55 0.94 9.14 -16.08
N LYS A 56 0.96 8.71 -17.35
CA LYS A 56 -0.25 8.69 -18.18
C LYS A 56 -1.17 7.52 -17.85
N ASN A 57 -0.59 6.40 -17.44
CA ASN A 57 -1.30 5.14 -17.20
C ASN A 57 -0.58 4.31 -16.12
N PHE A 58 -1.24 3.25 -15.67
CA PHE A 58 -0.70 2.38 -14.62
C PHE A 58 0.59 1.65 -15.03
N ARG A 59 0.77 1.36 -16.33
CA ARG A 59 1.97 0.69 -16.84
C ARG A 59 3.21 1.55 -16.67
N GLU A 60 3.14 2.84 -16.98
CA GLU A 60 4.23 3.79 -16.77
C GLU A 60 4.59 3.92 -15.28
N LEU A 61 3.60 3.94 -14.38
CA LEU A 61 3.83 3.95 -12.94
C LEU A 61 4.56 2.67 -12.49
N LEU A 62 4.11 1.51 -12.94
CA LEU A 62 4.70 0.23 -12.55
C LEU A 62 6.14 0.11 -13.05
N ASN A 63 6.42 0.45 -14.31
CA ASN A 63 7.80 0.46 -14.83
C ASN A 63 8.72 1.34 -13.97
N ARG A 64 8.25 2.54 -13.60
CA ARG A 64 9.03 3.43 -12.73
C ARG A 64 9.20 2.87 -11.31
N THR A 65 8.20 2.18 -10.80
CA THR A 65 8.27 1.49 -9.49
C THR A 65 9.34 0.41 -9.50
N GLU A 66 9.42 -0.38 -10.57
CA GLU A 66 10.43 -1.42 -10.77
C GLU A 66 11.85 -0.84 -10.91
N GLU A 67 12.01 0.24 -11.69
CA GLU A 67 13.29 0.96 -11.78
C GLU A 67 13.78 1.44 -10.41
N VAL A 68 12.89 1.99 -9.59
CA VAL A 68 13.24 2.45 -8.24
C VAL A 68 13.63 1.27 -7.36
N ALA A 69 12.85 0.18 -7.37
CA ALA A 69 13.12 -1.03 -6.61
C ALA A 69 14.46 -1.68 -6.99
N CYS A 70 14.81 -1.70 -8.27
CA CYS A 70 16.08 -2.24 -8.77
C CYS A 70 17.31 -1.39 -8.44
N ASN A 71 17.09 -0.11 -8.10
CA ASN A 71 18.13 0.79 -7.57
C ASN A 71 18.16 0.78 -6.02
N ASP A 72 17.77 -0.33 -5.41
CA ASP A 72 17.81 -0.58 -3.96
C ASP A 72 17.07 0.51 -3.14
N SER A 73 16.05 1.13 -3.75
CA SER A 73 15.24 2.21 -3.17
C SER A 73 13.78 1.78 -3.03
N LEU A 74 13.02 2.50 -2.21
CA LEU A 74 11.62 2.18 -1.91
C LEU A 74 10.68 3.18 -2.60
N PRO A 75 9.93 2.75 -3.63
CA PRO A 75 8.95 3.60 -4.25
C PRO A 75 7.81 3.92 -3.27
N LYS A 76 7.38 5.19 -3.25
CA LYS A 76 6.26 5.63 -2.42
C LYS A 76 5.37 6.61 -3.15
N VAL A 77 4.10 6.65 -2.77
CA VAL A 77 3.14 7.65 -3.26
C VAL A 77 2.60 8.45 -2.09
N ASN A 78 2.39 9.74 -2.32
CA ASN A 78 1.75 10.64 -1.39
C ASN A 78 0.39 11.06 -1.93
N PHE A 79 -0.63 11.03 -1.09
CA PHE A 79 -1.95 11.56 -1.42
C PHE A 79 -2.65 12.15 -0.20
N ARG A 80 -3.56 13.08 -0.45
CA ARG A 80 -4.32 13.75 0.59
C ARG A 80 -5.72 13.17 0.67
N THR A 81 -6.15 12.92 1.89
CA THR A 81 -7.56 12.68 2.24
C THR A 81 -8.10 13.91 2.96
N GLU A 82 -9.39 13.95 3.26
CA GLU A 82 -9.99 15.06 4.04
C GLU A 82 -9.33 15.25 5.42
N ARG A 83 -8.77 14.16 5.99
CA ARG A 83 -8.33 14.11 7.39
C ARG A 83 -6.82 14.04 7.55
N LYS A 84 -6.10 13.44 6.59
CA LYS A 84 -4.69 13.05 6.72
C LYS A 84 -3.94 13.19 5.40
N LEU A 85 -2.64 13.49 5.51
CA LEU A 85 -1.69 13.23 4.44
C LEU A 85 -1.23 11.78 4.58
N LYS A 86 -1.37 10.98 3.52
CA LYS A 86 -0.96 9.58 3.52
C LYS A 86 0.23 9.39 2.62
N THR A 87 1.19 8.61 3.11
CA THR A 87 2.32 8.08 2.34
C THR A 87 2.20 6.57 2.33
N VAL A 88 2.24 5.95 1.15
CA VAL A 88 2.23 4.49 1.02
C VAL A 88 3.49 4.05 0.29
N TYR A 89 4.25 3.16 0.93
CA TYR A 89 5.45 2.54 0.38
C TYR A 89 5.11 1.23 -0.31
N PHE A 90 5.73 0.96 -1.45
CA PHE A 90 5.60 -0.30 -2.17
C PHE A 90 6.88 -1.13 -2.08
N TYR A 91 6.74 -2.44 -1.91
CA TYR A 91 7.84 -3.39 -1.72
C TYR A 91 8.08 -4.26 -2.94
N ASN A 92 7.82 -3.70 -4.11
CA ASN A 92 8.06 -4.36 -5.37
C ASN A 92 9.48 -4.97 -5.39
N PRO A 93 9.62 -6.25 -5.75
CA PRO A 93 10.93 -6.83 -5.95
C PRO A 93 11.59 -6.25 -7.20
N CYS A 94 12.92 -6.32 -7.25
CA CYS A 94 13.63 -6.10 -8.51
C CYS A 94 13.54 -7.36 -9.38
N TRP A 95 12.62 -7.39 -10.34
CA TRP A 95 12.43 -8.55 -11.22
C TRP A 95 13.64 -8.89 -12.09
N ASP A 96 14.51 -7.91 -12.40
CA ASP A 96 15.77 -8.16 -13.12
C ASP A 96 16.75 -9.04 -12.34
N ARG A 97 16.68 -9.02 -10.99
CA ARG A 97 17.57 -9.80 -10.12
C ARG A 97 16.96 -11.13 -9.67
N TYR A 98 15.63 -11.28 -9.72
CA TYR A 98 14.92 -12.45 -9.20
C TYR A 98 14.06 -13.11 -10.28
N LEU A 99 14.46 -14.30 -10.72
CA LEU A 99 13.74 -15.07 -11.75
C LEU A 99 12.40 -15.66 -11.27
N CYS A 100 12.27 -15.96 -9.97
CA CYS A 100 11.03 -16.46 -9.40
C CYS A 100 11.01 -16.27 -7.88
N ILE A 101 10.05 -15.52 -7.35
CA ILE A 101 9.82 -15.41 -5.90
C ILE A 101 8.71 -16.39 -5.54
N PHE A 102 9.04 -17.37 -4.72
CA PHE A 102 8.07 -18.38 -4.25
C PHE A 102 7.11 -17.80 -3.23
N ILE A 103 6.03 -17.18 -3.72
CA ILE A 103 4.97 -16.62 -2.89
C ILE A 103 3.82 -17.61 -2.87
N LYS A 104 3.49 -18.11 -1.68
CA LYS A 104 2.32 -18.96 -1.50
C LYS A 104 1.07 -18.15 -1.81
N GLN A 105 0.28 -18.57 -2.80
CA GLN A 105 -0.91 -17.84 -3.23
C GLN A 105 -1.95 -17.64 -2.12
N LYS A 106 -2.06 -18.59 -1.18
CA LYS A 106 -2.90 -18.40 0.00
C LYS A 106 -2.51 -17.21 0.87
N ASN A 107 -1.27 -16.72 0.76
CA ASN A 107 -0.79 -15.53 1.45
C ASN A 107 -0.95 -14.26 0.60
N THR A 108 -1.70 -14.30 -0.49
CA THR A 108 -1.89 -13.14 -1.37
C THR A 108 -3.34 -12.71 -1.43
N ILE A 109 -3.56 -11.40 -1.56
CA ILE A 109 -4.82 -10.79 -1.97
C ILE A 109 -4.50 -9.95 -3.19
N ARG A 110 -5.24 -10.14 -4.28
CA ARG A 110 -5.04 -9.37 -5.51
C ARG A 110 -6.19 -8.40 -5.69
N ILE A 111 -5.89 -7.14 -5.94
CA ILE A 111 -6.87 -6.11 -6.29
C ILE A 111 -6.60 -5.70 -7.73
N HIS A 112 -7.59 -5.92 -8.59
CA HIS A 112 -7.54 -5.50 -9.98
C HIS A 112 -8.76 -4.64 -10.29
N ASN A 113 -8.52 -3.37 -10.62
CA ASN A 113 -9.58 -2.36 -10.72
C ASN A 113 -10.42 -2.31 -9.42
N ASP A 114 -11.68 -2.78 -9.48
CA ASP A 114 -12.63 -2.81 -8.38
C ASP A 114 -12.96 -4.25 -7.92
N THR A 115 -12.15 -5.23 -8.35
CA THR A 115 -12.31 -6.65 -8.02
C THR A 115 -11.16 -7.13 -7.15
N ILE A 116 -11.49 -7.84 -6.08
CA ILE A 116 -10.55 -8.57 -5.24
C ILE A 116 -10.58 -10.03 -5.66
N THR A 117 -9.41 -10.61 -5.96
CA THR A 117 -9.24 -12.03 -6.22
C THR A 117 -8.44 -12.66 -5.07
N LYS A 118 -8.98 -13.75 -4.53
CA LYS A 118 -8.36 -14.55 -3.48
C LYS A 118 -8.33 -16.02 -3.90
N SER A 119 -7.14 -16.62 -3.93
CA SER A 119 -6.96 -17.97 -4.46
C SER A 119 -7.51 -18.11 -5.90
N TRP A 120 -7.51 -19.30 -6.49
CA TRP A 120 -7.71 -19.44 -7.94
C TRP A 120 -9.07 -18.98 -8.49
N ASP A 121 -10.13 -18.85 -7.68
CA ASP A 121 -11.48 -18.58 -8.21
C ASP A 121 -12.39 -17.68 -7.36
N LEU A 122 -11.97 -17.23 -6.17
CA LEU A 122 -12.84 -16.39 -5.33
C LEU A 122 -12.69 -14.92 -5.69
N HIS A 123 -13.76 -14.37 -6.25
CA HIS A 123 -13.86 -12.97 -6.66
C HIS A 123 -14.82 -12.23 -5.72
N TYR A 124 -14.40 -11.07 -5.24
CA TYR A 124 -15.18 -10.20 -4.38
C TYR A 124 -15.15 -8.77 -4.93
N PRO A 125 -16.22 -7.99 -4.76
CA PRO A 125 -16.16 -6.55 -5.05
C PRO A 125 -15.23 -5.85 -4.06
N LEU A 126 -14.61 -4.74 -4.45
CA LEU A 126 -13.72 -3.94 -3.60
C LEU A 126 -14.40 -3.49 -2.29
N ASP A 127 -15.71 -3.30 -2.27
CA ASP A 127 -16.46 -2.96 -1.05
C ASP A 127 -16.41 -4.05 0.02
N SER A 128 -16.07 -5.28 -0.35
CA SER A 128 -15.85 -6.40 0.59
C SER A 128 -14.43 -6.43 1.17
N LEU A 129 -13.56 -5.45 0.86
CA LEU A 129 -12.14 -5.47 1.23
C LEU A 129 -11.89 -5.69 2.72
N GLU A 130 -12.61 -4.99 3.59
CA GLU A 130 -12.43 -5.16 5.05
C GLU A 130 -12.69 -6.60 5.48
N ASN A 131 -13.76 -7.21 4.98
CA ASN A 131 -14.12 -8.59 5.31
C ASN A 131 -13.10 -9.59 4.75
N VAL A 132 -12.61 -9.37 3.52
CA VAL A 132 -11.57 -10.23 2.93
C VAL A 132 -10.28 -10.14 3.74
N LEU A 133 -9.81 -8.92 4.05
CA LEU A 133 -8.63 -8.70 4.88
C LEU A 133 -8.78 -9.34 6.25
N ARG A 134 -9.92 -9.13 6.91
CA ARG A 134 -10.17 -9.65 8.26
C ARG A 134 -10.01 -11.16 8.32
N ARG A 135 -10.63 -11.88 7.38
CA ARG A 135 -10.53 -13.35 7.30
C ARG A 135 -9.09 -13.83 7.15
N ASP A 136 -8.28 -13.16 6.32
CA ASP A 136 -6.87 -13.54 6.13
C ASP A 136 -5.98 -13.19 7.32
N ILE A 137 -6.17 -12.01 7.91
CA ILE A 137 -5.37 -11.51 9.03
C ILE A 137 -5.65 -12.32 10.30
N GLU A 138 -6.93 -12.59 10.59
CA GLU A 138 -7.35 -13.31 11.79
C GLU A 138 -7.22 -14.83 11.65
N ASN A 139 -6.77 -15.36 10.50
CA ASN A 139 -6.69 -16.80 10.24
C ASN A 139 -5.61 -17.54 11.04
N TYR A 140 -4.44 -16.92 11.24
CA TYR A 140 -3.27 -17.53 11.91
C TYR A 140 -2.92 -18.98 11.50
N GLY A 141 -3.23 -19.37 10.26
CA GLY A 141 -2.95 -20.69 9.71
C GLY A 141 -4.01 -21.77 9.95
N GLU A 142 -5.15 -21.43 10.56
CA GLU A 142 -6.25 -22.37 10.83
C GLU A 142 -6.89 -22.90 9.53
N ASN A 143 -7.29 -21.99 8.64
CA ASN A 143 -7.77 -22.35 7.31
C ASN A 143 -6.59 -22.44 6.33
N PRO A 144 -6.31 -23.61 5.73
CA PRO A 144 -5.20 -23.80 4.82
C PRO A 144 -5.33 -23.01 3.51
N MET A 145 -6.52 -22.49 3.19
CA MET A 145 -6.80 -21.68 2.00
C MET A 145 -6.59 -20.17 2.22
N LEU A 146 -6.36 -19.75 3.47
CA LEU A 146 -6.14 -18.36 3.85
C LEU A 146 -4.69 -18.14 4.31
N ALA A 147 -4.33 -16.88 4.58
CA ALA A 147 -2.98 -16.51 4.93
C ALA A 147 -2.48 -17.22 6.21
N ASP A 148 -1.23 -17.68 6.17
CA ASP A 148 -0.56 -18.33 7.30
C ASP A 148 -0.47 -17.40 8.52
N ASN A 149 -0.21 -16.12 8.29
CA ASN A 149 -0.21 -15.07 9.30
C ASN A 149 -0.24 -13.68 8.64
N PRO A 150 -0.63 -12.62 9.39
CA PRO A 150 -0.70 -11.25 8.88
C PRO A 150 0.60 -10.73 8.25
N LYS A 151 1.77 -11.11 8.80
CA LYS A 151 3.08 -10.64 8.32
C LYS A 151 3.49 -11.22 6.98
N LYS A 152 2.91 -12.37 6.60
CA LYS A 152 3.13 -13.01 5.30
C LYS A 152 2.14 -12.54 4.24
N LEU A 153 1.07 -11.83 4.64
CA LEU A 153 0.05 -11.36 3.71
C LEU A 153 0.64 -10.31 2.77
N LEU A 154 0.53 -10.58 1.48
CA LEU A 154 0.96 -9.68 0.41
C LEU A 154 -0.24 -9.22 -0.41
N ILE A 155 -0.36 -7.92 -0.60
CA ILE A 155 -1.44 -7.32 -1.39
C ILE A 155 -0.87 -6.86 -2.72
N TYR A 156 -1.43 -7.38 -3.81
CA TYR A 156 -1.13 -6.93 -5.16
C TYR A 156 -2.18 -5.92 -5.61
N ILE A 157 -1.74 -4.84 -6.25
CA ILE A 157 -2.64 -3.88 -6.90
C ILE A 157 -2.27 -3.79 -8.37
N SER A 158 -3.28 -3.87 -9.22
CA SER A 158 -3.14 -3.74 -10.66
C SER A 158 -4.34 -2.99 -11.25
N TYR A 159 -4.14 -2.35 -12.38
CA TYR A 159 -5.20 -1.66 -13.11
C TYR A 159 -5.04 -1.87 -14.61
N ASP A 160 -6.18 -1.82 -15.30
CA ASP A 160 -6.17 -1.57 -16.74
C ASP A 160 -5.67 -0.14 -17.03
N SER A 161 -5.35 0.15 -18.29
CA SER A 161 -4.68 1.39 -18.72
C SER A 161 -5.27 2.69 -18.13
N ASN A 162 -6.59 2.77 -17.94
CA ASN A 162 -7.29 3.95 -17.42
C ASN A 162 -7.51 3.96 -15.90
N GLY A 163 -7.16 2.88 -15.19
CA GLY A 163 -7.49 2.70 -13.78
C GLY A 163 -6.59 3.45 -12.79
N LEU A 164 -5.43 3.98 -13.24
CA LEU A 164 -4.47 4.70 -12.38
C LEU A 164 -5.13 5.78 -11.50
N LYS A 165 -6.13 6.49 -12.02
CA LYS A 165 -6.85 7.55 -11.28
C LYS A 165 -7.56 7.05 -10.02
N LYS A 166 -7.90 5.75 -9.96
CA LYS A 166 -8.52 5.10 -8.80
C LYS A 166 -7.52 4.64 -7.74
N LEU A 167 -6.22 4.61 -8.05
CA LEU A 167 -5.19 4.12 -7.13
C LEU A 167 -5.22 4.82 -5.76
N PRO A 168 -5.32 6.16 -5.65
CA PRO A 168 -5.42 6.82 -4.35
C PRO A 168 -6.61 6.36 -3.52
N GLU A 169 -7.78 6.16 -4.14
CA GLU A 169 -8.99 5.71 -3.46
C GLU A 169 -8.84 4.26 -2.97
N THR A 170 -8.30 3.37 -3.81
CA THR A 170 -8.03 1.99 -3.42
C THR A 170 -7.01 1.90 -2.28
N LEU A 171 -5.94 2.69 -2.34
CA LEU A 171 -4.96 2.76 -1.26
C LEU A 171 -5.56 3.33 0.03
N ASP A 172 -6.45 4.31 -0.06
CA ASP A 172 -7.14 4.86 1.09
C ASP A 172 -8.00 3.80 1.78
N LYS A 173 -8.89 3.14 1.01
CA LYS A 173 -9.75 2.05 1.49
C LYS A 173 -8.91 0.92 2.11
N LEU A 174 -7.85 0.51 1.43
CA LEU A 174 -6.97 -0.57 1.87
C LEU A 174 -6.27 -0.24 3.18
N THR A 175 -5.67 0.94 3.28
CA THR A 175 -4.89 1.34 4.46
C THR A 175 -5.78 1.60 5.68
N GLU A 176 -6.96 2.21 5.50
CA GLU A 176 -7.92 2.37 6.61
C GLU A 176 -8.45 1.02 7.09
N ALA A 177 -8.86 0.13 6.17
CA ALA A 177 -9.35 -1.20 6.55
C ALA A 177 -8.27 -2.01 7.27
N TYR A 178 -7.04 -2.02 6.74
CA TYR A 178 -5.92 -2.72 7.36
C TYR A 178 -5.60 -2.18 8.76
N TYR A 179 -5.51 -0.86 8.90
CA TYR A 179 -5.22 -0.21 10.18
C TYR A 179 -6.32 -0.48 11.20
N LYS A 180 -7.60 -0.42 10.78
CA LYS A 180 -8.75 -0.73 11.65
C LYS A 180 -8.72 -2.16 12.19
N ILE A 181 -8.23 -3.13 11.41
CA ILE A 181 -8.17 -4.54 11.81
C ILE A 181 -6.95 -4.81 12.69
N THR A 182 -5.80 -4.19 12.38
CA THR A 182 -4.50 -4.60 12.93
C THR A 182 -3.86 -3.62 13.90
N ASP A 183 -4.33 -2.36 13.94
CA ASP A 183 -3.71 -1.23 14.63
C ASP A 183 -2.21 -1.04 14.27
N THR A 184 -1.81 -1.42 13.06
CA THR A 184 -0.45 -1.22 12.54
C THR A 184 -0.48 -0.73 11.10
N THR A 185 0.59 -0.02 10.72
CA THR A 185 0.79 0.47 9.37
C THR A 185 1.72 -0.42 8.54
N ASN A 186 2.17 -1.55 9.11
CA ASN A 186 3.10 -2.51 8.48
C ASN A 186 2.41 -3.41 7.43
N ILE A 187 1.91 -2.79 6.36
CA ILE A 187 1.25 -3.48 5.24
C ILE A 187 2.24 -3.74 4.09
N ASN A 188 2.19 -4.91 3.47
CA ASN A 188 3.02 -5.24 2.31
C ASN A 188 2.20 -5.11 1.01
N ILE A 189 2.53 -4.12 0.18
CA ILE A 189 1.80 -3.79 -1.04
C ILE A 189 2.76 -3.80 -2.23
N TRP A 190 2.42 -4.57 -3.27
CA TRP A 190 3.13 -4.58 -4.54
C TRP A 190 2.21 -4.06 -5.65
N LEU A 191 2.76 -3.23 -6.53
CA LEU A 191 2.15 -2.96 -7.83
C LEU A 191 2.55 -4.05 -8.81
N ASP A 192 1.63 -4.54 -9.64
CA ASP A 192 1.95 -5.67 -10.53
C ASP A 192 1.11 -5.68 -11.81
N VAL A 193 1.53 -6.46 -12.80
CA VAL A 193 0.69 -6.83 -13.94
C VAL A 193 -0.50 -7.66 -13.46
N LYS A 194 -1.63 -7.56 -14.16
CA LYS A 194 -2.71 -8.52 -13.98
C LYS A 194 -2.17 -9.89 -14.39
N PHE A 195 -2.25 -10.87 -13.49
CA PHE A 195 -2.00 -12.25 -13.85
C PHE A 195 -3.24 -12.78 -14.56
N ASP A 196 -3.11 -13.06 -15.86
CA ASP A 196 -4.07 -13.89 -16.56
C ASP A 196 -3.76 -15.34 -16.18
N VAL A 197 -4.72 -16.00 -15.52
CA VAL A 197 -4.61 -17.45 -15.28
C VAL A 197 -4.66 -18.10 -16.67
N PRO A 198 -3.62 -18.83 -17.10
CA PRO A 198 -3.67 -19.51 -18.38
C PRO A 198 -4.89 -20.44 -18.37
N PRO A 199 -5.61 -20.58 -19.50
CA PRO A 199 -6.72 -21.51 -19.58
C PRO A 199 -6.23 -22.90 -19.12
N PRO A 200 -7.10 -23.69 -18.47
CA PRO A 200 -6.74 -25.04 -18.06
C PRO A 200 -6.15 -25.78 -19.28
N PRO A 201 -5.09 -26.57 -19.08
CA PRO A 201 -4.52 -27.34 -20.18
C PRO A 201 -5.63 -28.14 -20.85
N PRO A 202 -5.63 -28.25 -22.19
CA PRO A 202 -6.62 -29.06 -22.88
C PRO A 202 -6.61 -30.48 -22.27
N PRO A 203 -7.78 -31.15 -22.20
CA PRO A 203 -7.85 -32.50 -21.67
C PRO A 203 -6.84 -33.37 -22.40
N PHE A 204 -6.10 -34.18 -21.64
CA PHE A 204 -5.16 -35.13 -22.21
C PHE A 204 -5.97 -36.12 -23.05
N ASN A 205 -5.89 -36.02 -24.39
CA ASN A 205 -6.44 -37.04 -25.25
C ASN A 205 -5.63 -38.31 -24.97
N GLU A 206 -6.24 -39.33 -24.37
CA GLU A 206 -5.61 -40.63 -24.26
C GLU A 206 -5.16 -41.05 -25.67
N PRO A 207 -3.90 -41.48 -25.86
CA PRO A 207 -3.48 -41.97 -27.15
C PRO A 207 -4.40 -43.13 -27.52
N GLU A 208 -5.05 -42.99 -28.68
CA GLU A 208 -5.85 -44.03 -29.30
C GLU A 208 -4.99 -45.30 -29.35
N TYR A 209 -5.44 -46.38 -28.69
CA TYR A 209 -4.71 -47.64 -28.65
C TYR A 209 -4.41 -48.07 -30.09
N ILE A 210 -3.15 -47.96 -30.51
CA ILE A 210 -2.69 -48.54 -31.77
C ILE A 210 -2.75 -50.05 -31.56
N GLU A 211 -3.72 -50.72 -32.19
CA GLU A 211 -3.78 -52.18 -32.23
C GLU A 211 -2.42 -52.72 -32.69
N GLU A 212 -1.85 -53.62 -31.89
CA GLU A 212 -0.59 -54.29 -32.17
C GLU A 212 -0.61 -54.90 -33.57
N ILE A 213 0.38 -54.53 -34.40
CA ILE A 213 0.62 -55.15 -35.69
C ILE A 213 0.94 -56.63 -35.43
N LYS A 214 0.03 -57.52 -35.82
CA LYS A 214 0.28 -58.97 -35.84
C LYS A 214 1.45 -59.25 -36.77
N TYR A 215 2.55 -59.75 -36.21
CA TYR A 215 3.58 -60.41 -36.99
C TYR A 215 3.00 -61.71 -37.56
N VAL A 216 3.01 -61.82 -38.90
CA VAL A 216 2.75 -63.07 -39.61
C VAL A 216 4.08 -63.78 -39.74
N GLU A 217 4.16 -64.99 -39.16
CA GLU A 217 5.28 -65.94 -39.33
C GLU A 217 5.36 -66.48 -40.76
#